data_AF-A0A962QZN7-F1
#
_entry.id   AF-A0A962QZN7-F1
#
_cell.length_a   1.000
_cell.length_b   1.000
_cell.length_c   1.000
_cell.angle_alpha   90.00
_cell.angle_beta   90.00
_cell.angle_gamma   90.00
#
_symmetry.space_group_name_H-M   'P 1'
#
loop_
_entity.id
_entity.type
_entity.pdbx_description
1 polymer ?
#
loop_
_entity_poly.entity_id
_entity_poly.type
_entity_poly.pdbx_seq_one_letter_code
_entity_poly.pdbx_strand_id
1 'polypeptide(L)'
;MADPDFPPNVAEMPHPGDRELARIKMQPHSIEAEQSVLGGLLLSADGWDAVAEAVTDSDFYRPDHRLIFRQIARLAEAAEPVDVITVADKLEARGELATAGGLPYLAELAQNTPSASNIRAYAQVVSERASLRKLIEAAQEIADSGFNPEGRTPDELID
;
A
#
# COMPACT_ATOMS: atom_id res chain seq x y z
N MET A 1 5.40 50.66 -0.76
CA MET A 1 4.55 50.40 0.42
C MET A 1 4.53 48.88 0.53
N ALA A 2 5.23 48.32 1.51
CA ALA A 2 5.37 46.86 1.66
C ALA A 2 4.05 46.30 2.20
N ASP A 3 3.60 45.19 1.63
CA ASP A 3 2.40 44.48 2.06
C ASP A 3 2.61 43.91 3.47
N PRO A 4 1.81 44.31 4.48
CA PRO A 4 1.98 43.90 5.87
C PRO A 4 1.74 42.40 6.13
N ASP A 5 1.17 41.67 5.17
CA ASP A 5 0.95 40.21 5.29
C ASP A 5 2.10 39.35 4.73
N PHE A 6 3.18 39.97 4.22
CA PHE A 6 4.35 39.22 3.78
C PHE A 6 5.34 39.02 4.94
N PRO A 7 5.59 37.78 5.42
CA PRO A 7 6.47 37.55 6.55
C PRO A 7 7.91 38.00 6.23
N PRO A 8 8.59 38.71 7.15
CA PRO A 8 9.83 39.44 6.86
C PRO A 8 11.11 38.60 6.89
N ASN A 9 11.06 37.26 6.90
CA ASN A 9 12.28 36.46 7.06
C ASN A 9 12.25 35.12 6.30
N VAL A 10 12.90 35.10 5.13
CA VAL A 10 13.19 33.86 4.36
C VAL A 10 14.21 32.94 5.05
N ALA A 11 14.82 33.35 6.18
CA ALA A 11 15.79 32.54 6.93
C ALA A 11 15.14 31.51 7.88
N GLU A 12 13.82 31.53 8.05
CA GLU A 12 13.06 30.49 8.79
C GLU A 12 12.42 29.46 7.86
N MET A 13 12.81 29.43 6.59
CA MET A 13 12.52 28.29 5.73
C MET A 13 13.29 27.08 6.28
N PRO A 14 12.64 25.92 6.49
CA PRO A 14 13.33 24.73 6.97
C PRO A 14 14.55 24.45 6.09
N HIS A 15 15.70 24.17 6.73
CA HIS A 15 16.94 23.90 6.01
C HIS A 15 16.71 22.72 5.05
N PRO A 16 17.40 22.65 3.91
CA PRO A 16 17.26 21.53 2.96
C PRO A 16 17.40 20.15 3.63
N GLY A 17 18.24 20.06 4.68
CA GLY A 17 18.38 18.86 5.51
C GLY A 17 17.14 18.50 6.35
N ASP A 18 16.34 19.47 6.78
CA ASP A 18 15.07 19.22 7.49
C ASP A 18 13.98 18.72 6.53
N ARG A 19 14.01 19.16 5.26
CA ARG A 19 13.16 18.60 4.20
C ARG A 19 13.57 17.17 3.86
N GLU A 20 14.85 16.85 3.92
CA GLU A 20 15.37 15.49 3.72
C GLU A 20 15.08 14.58 4.92
N LEU A 21 15.13 15.09 6.14
CA LEU A 21 14.69 14.39 7.35
C LEU A 21 13.16 14.19 7.37
N ALA A 22 12.38 15.16 6.87
CA ALA A 22 10.93 15.02 6.69
C ALA A 22 10.56 14.00 5.59
N ARG A 23 11.46 13.75 4.63
CA ARG A 23 11.36 12.66 3.64
C ARG A 23 11.62 11.26 4.24
N ILE A 24 12.14 11.16 5.47
CA ILE A 24 12.20 9.90 6.23
C ILE A 24 11.02 9.81 7.21
N LYS A 25 9.82 10.20 6.78
CA LYS A 25 8.58 9.74 7.44
C LYS A 25 8.16 8.45 6.77
N MET A 26 8.09 7.38 7.56
CA MET A 26 7.58 6.10 7.09
C MET A 26 6.14 6.30 6.58
N GLN A 27 5.89 5.89 5.34
CA GLN A 27 4.57 5.99 4.72
C GLN A 27 3.52 5.27 5.58
N PRO A 28 2.26 5.76 5.67
CA PRO A 28 1.20 5.08 6.40
C PRO A 28 1.00 3.62 5.96
N HIS A 29 1.07 2.67 6.89
CA HIS A 29 0.88 1.24 6.65
C HIS A 29 0.45 0.53 7.95
N SER A 30 0.03 -0.74 7.84
CA SER A 30 -0.11 -1.65 8.97
C SER A 30 0.21 -3.06 8.49
N ILE A 31 1.39 -3.56 8.87
CA ILE A 31 1.84 -4.90 8.45
C ILE A 31 0.95 -5.97 9.07
N GLU A 32 0.50 -5.76 10.29
CA GLU A 32 -0.35 -6.69 11.03
C GLU A 32 -1.72 -6.86 10.34
N ALA A 33 -2.30 -5.76 9.85
CA ALA A 33 -3.55 -5.80 9.09
C ALA A 33 -3.34 -6.51 7.75
N GLU A 34 -2.26 -6.20 7.02
CA GLU A 34 -1.93 -6.86 5.77
C GLU A 34 -1.74 -8.38 5.95
N GLN A 35 -0.97 -8.80 6.95
CA GLN A 35 -0.76 -10.20 7.28
C GLN A 35 -2.07 -10.90 7.66
N SER A 36 -2.94 -10.22 8.42
CA SER A 36 -4.24 -10.77 8.83
C SER A 36 -5.20 -10.93 7.65
N VAL A 37 -5.16 -10.03 6.66
CA VAL A 37 -5.94 -10.17 5.42
C VAL A 37 -5.43 -11.36 4.61
N LEU A 38 -4.12 -11.43 4.35
CA LEU A 38 -3.54 -12.51 3.55
C LEU A 38 -3.72 -13.87 4.22
N GLY A 39 -3.41 -13.98 5.51
CA GLY A 39 -3.60 -15.21 6.27
C GLY A 39 -5.07 -15.60 6.36
N GLY A 40 -5.98 -14.65 6.52
CA GLY A 40 -7.43 -14.89 6.50
C GLY A 40 -7.90 -15.52 5.19
N LEU A 41 -7.46 -14.98 4.05
CA LEU A 41 -7.77 -15.51 2.72
C LEU A 41 -7.16 -16.89 2.48
N LEU A 42 -5.96 -17.16 3.02
CA LEU A 42 -5.29 -18.47 2.93
C LEU A 42 -5.95 -19.55 3.80
N LEU A 43 -6.70 -19.15 4.84
CA LEU A 43 -7.45 -20.06 5.72
C LEU A 43 -8.86 -20.34 5.20
N SER A 44 -9.54 -19.32 4.69
CA SER A 44 -10.85 -19.46 4.03
C SER A 44 -11.05 -18.39 2.97
N ALA A 45 -11.33 -18.85 1.75
CA ALA A 45 -11.69 -18.01 0.62
C ALA A 45 -13.08 -17.33 0.78
N ASP A 46 -13.90 -17.72 1.78
CA ASP A 46 -15.25 -17.16 1.98
C ASP A 46 -15.23 -15.64 2.22
N GLY A 47 -14.10 -15.12 2.71
CA GLY A 47 -13.88 -13.70 2.93
C GLY A 47 -13.54 -12.91 1.66
N TRP A 48 -13.31 -13.58 0.52
CA TRP A 48 -12.79 -12.96 -0.70
C TRP A 48 -13.63 -11.77 -1.17
N ASP A 49 -14.94 -11.95 -1.35
CA ASP A 49 -15.82 -10.92 -1.89
C ASP A 49 -15.77 -9.62 -1.05
N ALA A 50 -15.76 -9.76 0.27
CA ALA A 50 -15.68 -8.64 1.20
C ALA A 50 -14.32 -7.92 1.16
N VAL A 51 -13.24 -8.66 0.92
CA VAL A 51 -11.89 -8.08 0.81
C VAL A 51 -11.69 -7.42 -0.54
N ALA A 52 -12.14 -8.06 -1.62
CA ALA A 52 -12.03 -7.56 -3.00
C ALA A 52 -12.83 -6.26 -3.20
N GLU A 53 -13.91 -6.05 -2.45
CA GLU A 53 -14.65 -4.79 -2.41
C GLU A 53 -13.84 -3.65 -1.75
N ALA A 54 -12.98 -3.97 -0.79
CA ALA A 54 -12.30 -2.99 0.06
C ALA A 54 -10.88 -2.61 -0.41
N VAL A 55 -10.14 -3.55 -1.01
CA VAL A 55 -8.72 -3.37 -1.36
C VAL A 55 -8.32 -4.05 -2.67
N THR A 56 -7.30 -3.48 -3.29
CA THR A 56 -6.56 -4.02 -4.44
C THR A 56 -5.14 -4.41 -4.04
N ASP A 57 -4.40 -5.11 -4.90
CA ASP A 57 -2.99 -5.46 -4.64
C ASP A 57 -2.12 -4.20 -4.41
N SER A 58 -2.44 -3.09 -5.09
CA SER A 58 -1.71 -1.82 -4.93
C SER A 58 -1.85 -1.18 -3.54
N ASP A 59 -2.88 -1.56 -2.79
CA ASP A 59 -3.17 -1.00 -1.46
C ASP A 59 -2.31 -1.63 -0.34
N PHE A 60 -1.61 -2.73 -0.62
CA PHE A 60 -0.64 -3.29 0.31
C PHE A 60 0.67 -2.49 0.28
N TYR A 61 1.25 -2.21 1.44
CA TYR A 61 2.50 -1.47 1.53
C TYR A 61 3.69 -2.32 1.09
N ARG A 62 3.76 -3.58 1.58
CA ARG A 62 4.91 -4.43 1.27
C ARG A 62 4.79 -5.07 -0.12
N PRO A 63 5.84 -5.02 -0.96
CA PRO A 63 5.80 -5.61 -2.30
C PRO A 63 5.50 -7.10 -2.34
N ASP A 64 6.01 -7.87 -1.38
CA ASP A 64 5.73 -9.30 -1.24
C ASP A 64 4.23 -9.55 -0.97
N HIS A 65 3.60 -8.76 -0.10
CA HIS A 65 2.17 -8.83 0.14
C HIS A 65 1.34 -8.50 -1.10
N ARG A 66 1.76 -7.54 -1.93
CA ARG A 66 1.10 -7.25 -3.22
C ARG A 66 1.10 -8.49 -4.12
N LEU A 67 2.24 -9.18 -4.20
CA LEU A 67 2.38 -10.38 -5.02
C LEU A 67 1.46 -11.50 -4.52
N ILE A 68 1.43 -11.73 -3.21
CA ILE A 68 0.58 -12.77 -2.60
C ILE A 68 -0.89 -12.44 -2.85
N PHE A 69 -1.34 -11.22 -2.54
CA PHE A 69 -2.73 -10.80 -2.77
C PHE A 69 -3.14 -10.95 -4.23
N ARG A 70 -2.28 -10.50 -5.15
CA ARG A 70 -2.53 -10.63 -6.60
C ARG A 70 -2.68 -12.08 -7.03
N GLN A 71 -1.87 -12.99 -6.48
CA GLN A 71 -1.99 -14.41 -6.81
C GLN A 71 -3.25 -15.05 -6.20
N ILE A 72 -3.63 -14.64 -4.99
CA ILE A 72 -4.92 -15.02 -4.39
C ILE A 72 -6.08 -14.53 -5.25
N ALA A 73 -6.06 -13.28 -5.69
CA ALA A 73 -7.10 -12.70 -6.55
C ALA A 73 -7.30 -13.50 -7.84
N ARG A 74 -6.20 -13.84 -8.52
CA ARG A 74 -6.22 -14.67 -9.74
C ARG A 74 -6.85 -16.04 -9.52
N LEU A 75 -6.56 -16.67 -8.37
CA LEU A 75 -7.12 -17.98 -8.03
C LEU A 75 -8.62 -17.87 -7.72
N ALA A 76 -9.00 -16.88 -6.92
CA ALA A 76 -10.40 -16.64 -6.55
C ALA A 76 -11.26 -16.31 -7.79
N GLU A 77 -10.78 -15.44 -8.68
CA GLU A 77 -11.44 -15.11 -9.96
C GLU A 77 -11.57 -16.32 -10.90
N ALA A 78 -10.60 -17.23 -10.86
CA ALA A 78 -10.64 -18.48 -11.61
C ALA A 78 -11.48 -19.58 -10.93
N ALA A 79 -12.10 -19.29 -9.78
CA ALA A 79 -12.77 -20.27 -8.92
C ALA A 79 -11.88 -21.49 -8.57
N GLU A 80 -10.58 -21.26 -8.45
CA GLU A 80 -9.60 -22.24 -7.98
C GLU A 80 -9.45 -22.16 -6.44
N PRO A 81 -9.05 -23.25 -5.77
CA PRO A 81 -8.78 -23.23 -4.33
C PRO A 81 -7.74 -22.17 -3.95
N VAL A 82 -8.05 -21.43 -2.88
CA VAL A 82 -7.12 -20.48 -2.26
C VAL A 82 -6.65 -21.08 -0.94
N ASP A 83 -5.46 -21.66 -0.96
CA ASP A 83 -4.79 -22.20 0.22
C ASP A 83 -3.27 -22.02 0.06
N VAL A 84 -2.52 -22.24 1.14
CA VAL A 84 -1.06 -22.04 1.20
C VAL A 84 -0.32 -22.81 0.10
N ILE A 85 -0.70 -24.06 -0.16
CA ILE A 85 0.00 -24.92 -1.12
C ILE A 85 -0.32 -24.44 -2.54
N THR A 86 -1.60 -24.23 -2.83
CA THR A 86 -2.03 -23.80 -4.16
C THR A 86 -1.44 -22.43 -4.53
N VAL A 87 -1.39 -21.49 -3.59
CA VAL A 87 -0.76 -20.17 -3.80
C VAL A 87 0.75 -20.32 -4.02
N ALA A 88 1.43 -21.15 -3.22
CA ALA A 88 2.87 -21.38 -3.35
C ALA A 88 3.23 -21.97 -4.72
N ASP A 89 2.50 -23.00 -5.17
CA ASP A 89 2.73 -23.67 -6.45
C ASP A 89 2.56 -22.69 -7.63
N LYS A 90 1.54 -21.83 -7.59
CA LYS A 90 1.30 -20.84 -8.66
C LYS A 90 2.33 -19.72 -8.65
N LEU A 91 2.79 -19.29 -7.48
CA LEU A 91 3.90 -18.33 -7.36
C LEU A 91 5.22 -18.96 -7.86
N GLU A 92 5.46 -20.25 -7.57
CA GLU A 92 6.65 -20.96 -8.03
C GLU A 92 6.66 -21.10 -9.55
N ALA A 93 5.52 -21.48 -10.15
CA ALA A 93 5.37 -21.57 -11.60
C ALA A 93 5.62 -20.23 -12.32
N ARG A 94 5.49 -19.10 -11.62
CA ARG A 94 5.79 -17.75 -12.12
C ARG A 94 7.20 -17.26 -11.79
N GLY A 95 7.96 -18.00 -10.99
CA GLY A 95 9.26 -17.57 -10.47
C GLY A 95 9.16 -16.46 -9.41
N GLU A 96 7.98 -16.25 -8.82
CA GLU A 96 7.70 -15.16 -7.87
C GLU A 96 7.73 -15.64 -6.39
N LEU A 97 7.76 -16.95 -6.14
CA LEU A 97 7.67 -17.52 -4.78
C LEU A 97 8.75 -17.00 -3.83
N ALA A 98 10.00 -16.92 -4.28
CA ALA A 98 11.10 -16.39 -3.46
C ALA A 98 10.89 -14.92 -3.11
N THR A 99 10.40 -14.11 -4.05
CA THR A 99 10.09 -12.69 -3.84
C THR A 99 8.90 -12.49 -2.92
N ALA A 100 7.96 -13.44 -2.90
CA ALA A 100 6.83 -13.47 -1.97
C ALA A 100 7.19 -13.99 -0.55
N GLY A 101 8.47 -14.25 -0.26
CA GLY A 101 8.93 -14.75 1.05
C GLY A 101 8.99 -16.28 1.16
N GLY A 102 8.60 -17.01 0.12
CA GLY A 102 8.64 -18.46 0.08
C GLY A 102 7.51 -19.16 0.83
N LEU A 103 7.44 -20.49 0.67
CA LEU A 103 6.47 -21.33 1.36
C LEU A 103 6.47 -21.13 2.89
N PRO A 104 7.62 -20.97 3.59
CA PRO A 104 7.63 -20.73 5.03
C PRO A 104 6.86 -19.47 5.43
N TYR A 105 6.96 -18.39 4.64
CA TYR A 105 6.25 -17.15 4.95
C TYR A 105 4.75 -17.28 4.73
N LEU A 106 4.32 -17.93 3.64
CA LEU A 106 2.89 -18.21 3.42
C LEU A 106 2.29 -19.05 4.56
N ALA A 107 3.04 -20.06 5.03
CA ALA A 107 2.63 -20.87 6.16
C ALA A 107 2.57 -20.07 7.47
N GLU A 108 3.49 -19.12 7.67
CA GLU A 108 3.48 -18.19 8.80
C GLU A 108 2.24 -17.28 8.79
N LEU A 109 1.88 -16.71 7.63
CA LEU A 109 0.68 -15.87 7.48
C LEU A 109 -0.59 -16.61 7.91
N ALA A 110 -0.74 -17.86 7.45
CA ALA A 110 -1.88 -18.70 7.80
C ALA A 110 -1.89 -19.07 9.30
N GLN A 111 -0.72 -19.36 9.89
CA GLN A 111 -0.62 -19.73 11.31
C GLN A 111 -0.83 -18.55 12.26
N ASN A 112 -0.34 -17.35 11.90
CA ASN A 112 -0.45 -16.15 12.72
C ASN A 112 -1.84 -15.51 12.66
N THR A 113 -2.74 -16.04 11.81
CA THR A 113 -4.13 -15.58 11.71
C THR A 113 -5.04 -16.54 12.47
N PRO A 114 -5.54 -16.20 13.67
CA PRO A 114 -6.33 -17.14 14.47
C PRO A 114 -7.69 -17.46 13.85
N SER A 115 -8.24 -16.52 13.06
CA SER A 115 -9.55 -16.64 12.44
C SER A 115 -9.73 -15.62 11.29
N ALA A 116 -10.49 -16.02 10.26
CA ALA A 116 -10.94 -15.14 9.18
C ALA A 116 -12.14 -14.24 9.55
N SER A 117 -12.71 -14.35 10.77
CA SER A 117 -13.94 -13.63 11.14
C SER A 117 -13.82 -12.10 11.07
N ASN A 118 -12.62 -11.54 11.27
CA ASN A 118 -12.38 -10.09 11.27
C ASN A 118 -11.73 -9.57 9.98
N ILE A 119 -11.66 -10.40 8.93
CA ILE A 119 -10.92 -10.09 7.71
C ILE A 119 -11.36 -8.77 7.05
N ARG A 120 -12.66 -8.47 7.06
CA ARG A 120 -13.23 -7.22 6.54
C ARG A 120 -12.69 -5.99 7.28
N ALA A 121 -12.58 -6.06 8.59
CA ALA A 121 -12.06 -4.95 9.40
C ALA A 121 -10.57 -4.70 9.11
N TYR A 122 -9.78 -5.76 8.93
CA TYR A 122 -8.38 -5.61 8.54
C TYR A 122 -8.21 -5.08 7.11
N ALA A 123 -9.04 -5.53 6.17
CA ALA A 123 -9.05 -4.98 4.81
C ALA A 123 -9.37 -3.48 4.81
N GLN A 124 -10.32 -3.05 5.64
CA GLN A 124 -10.63 -1.63 5.81
C GLN A 124 -9.43 -0.85 6.35
N VAL A 125 -8.70 -1.39 7.34
CA VAL A 125 -7.46 -0.76 7.84
C VAL A 125 -6.42 -0.63 6.73
N VAL A 126 -6.22 -1.65 5.90
CA VAL A 126 -5.28 -1.59 4.75
C VAL A 126 -5.71 -0.49 3.77
N SER A 127 -7.00 -0.43 3.43
CA SER A 127 -7.58 0.58 2.52
C SER A 127 -7.39 2.01 3.04
N GLU A 128 -7.61 2.24 4.33
CA GLU A 128 -7.40 3.55 4.98
C GLU A 128 -5.93 3.97 4.91
N ARG A 129 -4.99 3.06 5.19
CA ARG A 129 -3.56 3.35 5.10
C ARG A 129 -3.14 3.63 3.66
N ALA A 130 -3.65 2.87 2.69
CA ALA A 130 -3.40 3.11 1.28
C ALA A 130 -3.92 4.48 0.82
N SER A 131 -5.11 4.88 1.27
CA SER A 131 -5.68 6.20 0.97
C SER A 131 -4.80 7.33 1.50
N LEU A 132 -4.28 7.20 2.73
CA LEU A 132 -3.33 8.17 3.27
C LEU A 132 -2.02 8.23 2.48
N ARG A 133 -1.50 7.09 1.99
CA ARG A 133 -0.31 7.08 1.12
C ARG A 133 -0.57 7.80 -0.20
N LYS A 134 -1.70 7.52 -0.86
CA LYS A 134 -2.10 8.18 -2.12
C LYS A 134 -2.23 9.70 -1.94
N LEU A 135 -2.77 10.15 -0.79
CA LEU A 135 -2.84 11.58 -0.45
C LEU A 135 -1.45 12.22 -0.30
N ILE A 136 -0.52 11.50 0.33
CA ILE A 136 0.87 11.97 0.49
C ILE A 136 1.56 12.04 -0.87
N GLU A 137 1.40 11.03 -1.71
CA GLU A 137 1.94 10.97 -3.07
C GLU A 137 1.41 12.13 -3.92
N ALA A 138 0.09 12.36 -3.94
CA ALA A 138 -0.51 13.47 -4.66
C ALA A 138 -0.01 14.83 -4.16
N ALA A 139 0.15 15.01 -2.84
CA ALA A 139 0.69 16.25 -2.28
C ALA A 139 2.16 16.47 -2.69
N GLN A 140 2.95 15.40 -2.79
CA GLN A 140 4.34 15.46 -3.28
C GLN A 140 4.38 15.81 -4.76
N GLU A 141 3.54 15.20 -5.59
CA GLU A 141 3.43 15.52 -7.02
C GLU A 141 3.02 16.98 -7.26
N ILE A 142 2.06 17.50 -6.48
CA ILE A 142 1.65 18.92 -6.54
C ILE A 142 2.82 19.84 -6.13
N ALA A 143 3.56 19.49 -5.08
CA ALA A 143 4.70 20.30 -4.65
C ALA A 143 5.82 20.29 -5.71
N ASP A 144 6.12 19.11 -6.26
CA ASP A 144 7.18 18.92 -7.25
C ASP A 144 6.85 19.66 -8.55
N SER A 145 5.59 19.65 -9.00
CA SER A 145 5.15 20.41 -10.18
C SER A 145 5.27 21.93 -10.00
N GLY A 146 5.07 22.43 -8.77
CA GLY A 146 5.30 23.83 -8.43
C GLY A 146 6.78 24.24 -8.43
N PHE A 147 7.68 23.35 -8.02
CA PHE A 147 9.13 23.60 -8.05
C PHE A 147 9.75 23.39 -9.43
N ASN A 148 9.22 22.44 -10.21
CA ASN A 148 9.68 22.11 -11.56
C ASN A 148 8.49 22.14 -12.53
N PRO A 149 8.11 23.32 -13.03
CA PRO A 149 6.92 23.47 -13.88
C PRO A 149 7.08 22.89 -15.30
N GLU A 150 8.28 22.43 -15.68
CA GLU A 150 8.58 21.84 -17.00
C GLU A 150 8.06 22.66 -18.21
N GLY A 151 8.01 23.98 -18.07
CA GLY A 151 7.53 24.90 -19.11
C GLY A 151 6.03 25.16 -19.11
N ARG A 152 5.26 24.57 -18.20
CA ARG A 152 3.83 24.87 -17.97
C ARG A 152 3.66 26.22 -17.29
N THR A 153 2.60 26.92 -17.65
CA THR A 153 2.16 28.14 -16.98
C THR A 153 1.47 27.83 -15.64
N PRO A 154 1.36 28.79 -14.71
CA PRO A 154 0.64 28.57 -13.46
C PRO A 154 -0.81 28.11 -13.65
N ASP A 155 -1.52 28.66 -14.63
CA ASP A 155 -2.90 28.26 -14.93
C ASP A 155 -2.97 26.81 -15.40
N GLU A 156 -2.02 26.37 -16.23
CA GLU A 156 -1.90 24.97 -16.68
C GLU A 156 -1.51 23.99 -15.56
N LEU A 157 -0.95 24.44 -14.43
CA LEU A 157 -0.55 23.59 -13.30
C LEU A 157 -1.68 23.38 -12.28
N ILE A 158 -2.65 24.29 -12.24
CA ILE A 158 -3.77 24.28 -11.28
C ILE A 158 -4.99 23.53 -11.84
N ASP A 159 -5.11 23.45 -13.16
CA ASP A 159 -6.14 22.70 -13.91
C ASP A 159 -5.79 21.19 -14.01
#